data_AF-A0AAD5LFU4-F1
#
_entry.id   AF-A0AAD5LFU4-F1
#
_cell.length_a   1.000
_cell.length_b   1.000
_cell.length_c   1.000
_cell.angle_alpha   90.00
_cell.angle_beta   90.00
_cell.angle_gamma   90.00
#
_symmetry.space_group_name_H-M   'P 1'
#
loop_
_entity.id
_entity.type
_entity.pdbx_description
1 polymer ?
#
loop_
_entity_poly.entity_id
_entity_poly.type
_entity_poly.pdbx_seq_one_letter_code
_entity_poly.pdbx_strand_id
1 'polypeptide(L)'
;MAKYITGALDKLKVTFDILKQNGGIRGSLYQLFRTDELKNGTVVGTDKYGNTYYENNRYFVVFLDYDGSQVPAEWYGWLHYKTDLPPTVKPSVKYKWMVDHTENKSGTSEAYMPFSTTKSKIQAWDPNARKE
;
A
#
# COMPACT_ATOMS: atom_id res chain seq x y z
N MET A 1 2.80 38.23 -21.65
CA MET A 1 2.42 38.77 -20.33
C MET A 1 1.21 38.06 -19.74
N ALA A 2 0.03 38.08 -20.38
CA ALA A 2 -1.20 37.48 -19.83
C ALA A 2 -1.10 35.97 -19.48
N LYS A 3 -0.54 35.12 -20.36
CA LYS A 3 -0.36 33.66 -20.11
C LYS A 3 0.49 33.33 -18.87
N TYR A 4 1.46 34.17 -18.53
CA TYR A 4 2.35 33.94 -17.37
C TYR A 4 1.68 34.37 -16.07
N ILE A 5 0.87 35.43 -16.11
CA ILE A 5 0.11 35.92 -14.96
C ILE A 5 -1.00 34.93 -14.59
N THR A 6 -1.76 34.42 -15.56
CA THR A 6 -2.76 33.37 -15.29
C THR A 6 -2.12 32.09 -14.77
N GLY A 7 -0.99 31.66 -15.35
CA GLY A 7 -0.27 30.49 -14.85
C GLY A 7 0.27 30.65 -13.42
N ALA A 8 0.67 31.86 -13.01
CA ALA A 8 1.11 32.14 -11.64
C ALA A 8 -0.07 32.11 -10.64
N LEU A 9 -1.22 32.66 -11.02
CA LEU A 9 -2.45 32.64 -10.21
C LEU A 9 -2.98 31.21 -10.03
N ASP A 10 -2.94 30.39 -11.07
CA ASP A 10 -3.34 28.98 -10.99
C ASP A 10 -2.46 28.18 -10.02
N LYS A 11 -1.15 28.43 -10.01
CA LYS A 11 -0.23 27.80 -9.05
C LYS A 11 -0.55 28.21 -7.61
N LEU A 12 -0.82 29.49 -7.36
CA LEU A 12 -1.20 29.97 -6.03
C LEU A 12 -2.51 29.33 -5.56
N LYS A 13 -3.49 29.19 -6.45
CA LYS A 13 -4.76 28.50 -6.14
C LYS A 13 -4.52 27.04 -5.76
N VAL A 14 -3.74 26.30 -6.55
CA VAL A 14 -3.41 24.89 -6.27
C VAL A 14 -2.68 24.76 -4.92
N THR A 15 -1.72 25.64 -4.63
CA THR A 15 -1.04 25.65 -3.33
C THR A 15 -2.01 25.89 -2.18
N PHE A 16 -2.95 26.83 -2.33
CA PHE A 16 -3.96 27.09 -1.31
C PHE A 16 -4.92 25.90 -1.13
N ASP A 17 -5.32 25.24 -2.22
CA ASP A 17 -6.15 24.03 -2.18
C ASP A 17 -5.44 22.89 -1.44
N ILE A 18 -4.14 22.69 -1.70
CA ILE A 18 -3.30 21.71 -0.98
C ILE A 18 -3.24 22.04 0.52
N LEU A 19 -2.96 23.30 0.86
CA LEU A 19 -2.91 23.75 2.26
C LEU A 19 -4.23 23.47 2.96
N LYS A 20 -5.36 23.78 2.31
CA LYS A 20 -6.69 23.53 2.87
C LYS A 20 -6.98 22.03 3.03
N GLN A 21 -6.63 21.22 2.03
CA GLN A 21 -6.83 19.78 2.06
C GLN A 21 -6.08 19.10 3.20
N ASN A 22 -4.84 19.53 3.47
CA ASN A 22 -4.02 18.96 4.52
C ASN A 22 -4.36 19.48 5.93
N GLY A 23 -5.42 20.29 6.10
CA GLY A 23 -5.75 20.87 7.41
C GLY A 23 -4.88 22.06 7.81
N GLY A 24 -4.37 22.80 6.82
CA GLY A 24 -3.58 24.02 7.00
C GLY A 24 -2.07 23.81 6.90
N ILE A 25 -1.32 24.82 7.34
CA ILE A 25 0.15 24.84 7.26
C ILE A 25 0.76 23.72 8.12
N ARG A 26 0.24 23.47 9.33
CA ARG A 26 0.77 22.42 10.22
C ARG A 26 0.63 21.02 9.61
N GLY A 27 -0.55 20.70 9.07
CA GLY A 27 -0.78 19.41 8.44
C GLY A 27 -0.02 19.28 7.12
N SER A 28 0.15 20.37 6.36
CA SER A 28 1.04 20.39 5.20
C SER A 28 2.50 20.18 5.57
N LEU A 29 2.99 20.77 6.66
CA LEU A 29 4.36 20.53 7.13
C LEU A 29 4.55 19.08 7.58
N TYR A 30 3.57 18.51 8.27
CA TYR A 30 3.56 17.09 8.62
C TYR A 30 3.61 16.20 7.37
N GLN A 31 2.80 16.54 6.36
CA GLN A 31 2.77 15.81 5.11
C GLN A 31 4.08 15.91 4.34
N LEU A 32 4.64 17.11 4.26
CA LEU A 32 5.93 17.35 3.62
C LEU A 32 7.03 16.55 4.32
N PHE A 33 7.03 16.46 5.64
CA PHE A 33 7.97 15.62 6.39
C PHE A 33 7.77 14.12 6.14
N ARG A 34 6.54 13.68 5.87
CA ARG A 34 6.20 12.26 5.70
C ARG A 34 6.37 11.74 4.28
N THR A 35 6.06 12.55 3.27
CA THR A 35 6.03 12.13 1.85
C THR A 35 6.97 12.91 0.95
N ASP A 36 7.80 13.80 1.50
CA ASP A 36 8.74 14.70 0.81
C ASP A 36 8.12 15.66 -0.23
N GLU A 37 6.84 15.48 -0.55
CA GLU A 37 6.08 16.22 -1.54
C GLU A 37 4.67 16.56 -1.04
N LEU A 38 4.16 17.68 -1.53
CA LEU A 38 2.81 18.16 -1.28
C LEU A 38 1.93 17.91 -2.51
N LYS A 39 1.00 16.97 -2.38
CA LYS A 39 0.10 16.54 -3.45
C LYS A 39 -1.35 16.71 -3.01
N ASN A 40 -2.22 17.18 -3.91
CA ASN A 40 -3.67 17.18 -3.69
C ASN A 40 -4.33 16.00 -4.40
N GLY A 41 -5.48 15.55 -3.91
CA GLY A 41 -6.22 14.47 -4.58
C GLY A 41 -7.59 14.25 -3.97
N THR A 42 -8.50 13.65 -4.73
CA THR A 42 -9.82 13.28 -4.20
C THR A 42 -9.71 11.95 -3.48
N VAL A 43 -10.27 11.83 -2.28
CA VAL A 43 -10.27 10.56 -1.54
C VAL A 43 -11.16 9.55 -2.28
N VAL A 44 -10.58 8.41 -2.66
CA VAL A 44 -11.28 7.31 -3.33
C VAL A 44 -11.80 6.28 -2.32
N GLY A 45 -11.02 6.05 -1.26
CA GLY A 45 -11.42 5.17 -0.16
C GLY A 45 -10.29 4.89 0.82
N THR A 46 -10.64 4.17 1.87
CA THR A 46 -9.71 3.72 2.91
C THR A 46 -9.82 2.20 3.03
N ASP A 47 -8.69 1.51 3.14
CA ASP A 47 -8.68 0.07 3.36
C ASP A 47 -8.91 -0.31 4.83
N LYS A 48 -8.93 -1.63 5.11
CA LYS A 48 -9.10 -2.15 6.47
C LYS A 48 -7.89 -1.91 7.40
N TYR A 49 -6.74 -1.51 6.84
CA TYR A 49 -5.50 -1.27 7.57
C TYR A 49 -5.29 0.22 7.88
N GLY A 50 -6.17 1.10 7.37
CA GLY A 50 -6.10 2.55 7.57
C GLY A 50 -5.40 3.30 6.44
N ASN A 51 -4.95 2.62 5.38
CA ASN A 51 -4.35 3.28 4.23
C ASN A 51 -5.43 4.03 3.46
N THR A 52 -5.20 5.31 3.18
CA THR A 52 -6.13 6.14 2.42
C THR A 52 -5.59 6.40 1.02
N TYR A 53 -6.44 6.15 0.02
CA TYR A 53 -6.13 6.21 -1.40
C TYR A 53 -6.75 7.46 -2.02
N TYR A 54 -5.94 8.19 -2.80
CA TYR A 54 -6.34 9.42 -3.44
C TYR A 54 -6.09 9.35 -4.94
N GLU A 55 -7.02 9.93 -5.70
CA GLU A 55 -6.92 10.06 -7.15
C GLU A 55 -6.75 11.52 -7.54
N ASN A 56 -5.82 11.76 -8.45
CA ASN A 56 -5.69 13.01 -9.18
C ASN A 56 -5.23 12.68 -10.60
N ASN A 57 -5.79 13.35 -11.60
CA ASN A 57 -5.42 13.19 -13.01
C ASN A 57 -3.95 13.49 -13.29
N ARG A 58 -3.22 14.08 -12.34
CA ARG A 58 -1.78 14.40 -12.46
C ARG A 58 -0.86 13.39 -11.77
N TYR A 59 -1.31 12.72 -10.71
CA TYR A 59 -0.48 11.84 -9.88
C TYR A 59 -1.35 11.06 -8.89
N PHE A 60 -0.88 9.89 -8.45
CA PHE A 60 -1.56 9.09 -7.41
C PHE A 60 -0.90 9.36 -6.06
N VAL A 61 -1.71 9.42 -5.01
CA VAL A 61 -1.23 9.64 -3.64
C VAL A 61 -1.79 8.53 -2.76
N VAL A 62 -0.91 7.86 -2.04
CA VAL A 62 -1.29 6.92 -0.98
C VAL A 62 -0.58 7.35 0.28
N PHE A 63 -1.35 7.45 1.36
CA PHE A 63 -0.80 7.73 2.67
C PHE A 63 -0.62 6.37 3.36
N LEU A 64 0.62 5.88 3.33
CA LEU A 64 1.05 4.66 4.01
C LEU A 64 1.84 5.05 5.26
N ASP A 65 1.82 4.20 6.28
CA ASP A 65 2.65 4.40 7.48
C ASP A 65 4.13 4.21 7.20
N TYR A 66 4.53 3.28 6.31
CA TYR A 66 5.95 3.07 6.08
C TYR A 66 6.36 2.33 4.79
N ASP A 67 5.69 1.23 4.43
CA ASP A 67 6.17 0.32 3.37
C ASP A 67 5.12 0.06 2.27
N GLY A 68 5.58 0.01 1.01
CA GLY A 68 4.73 -0.28 -0.15
C GLY A 68 4.12 -1.68 -0.13
N SER A 69 4.72 -2.62 0.62
CA SER A 69 4.16 -3.96 0.80
C SER A 69 2.89 -4.02 1.65
N GLN A 70 2.53 -2.93 2.34
CA GLN A 70 1.32 -2.82 3.17
C GLN A 70 0.03 -2.62 2.36
N VAL A 71 0.15 -2.41 1.05
CA VAL A 71 -1.00 -2.25 0.16
C VAL A 71 -1.64 -3.63 -0.07
N PRO A 72 -2.90 -3.84 0.34
CA PRO A 72 -3.57 -5.11 0.11
C PRO A 72 -3.80 -5.37 -1.38
N ALA A 73 -3.91 -6.65 -1.74
CA ALA A 73 -4.08 -7.09 -3.13
C ALA A 73 -5.28 -6.43 -3.85
N GLU A 74 -6.35 -6.11 -3.10
CA GLU A 74 -7.56 -5.45 -3.61
C GLU A 74 -7.28 -4.05 -4.14
N TRP A 75 -6.44 -3.28 -3.43
CA TRP A 75 -6.05 -1.92 -3.80
C TRP A 75 -4.82 -1.89 -4.70
N TYR A 76 -3.97 -2.93 -4.63
CA TYR A 76 -2.74 -3.03 -5.41
C TYR A 76 -3.01 -2.91 -6.92
N GLY A 77 -4.06 -3.57 -7.42
CA GLY A 77 -4.41 -3.53 -8.84
C GLY A 77 -4.76 -2.13 -9.34
N TRP A 78 -5.60 -1.41 -8.58
CA TRP A 78 -6.00 -0.04 -8.90
C TRP A 78 -4.82 0.93 -8.78
N LEU A 79 -4.04 0.82 -7.70
CA LEU A 79 -2.87 1.67 -7.46
C LEU A 79 -1.80 1.54 -8.55
N HIS A 80 -1.64 0.36 -9.14
CA HIS A 80 -0.69 0.08 -10.21
C HIS A 80 -1.31 0.13 -11.61
N TYR A 81 -2.46 0.79 -11.77
CA TYR A 81 -3.14 0.96 -13.07
C TYR A 81 -3.43 -0.35 -13.82
N LYS A 82 -3.61 -1.46 -13.10
CA LYS A 82 -4.08 -2.72 -13.70
C LYS A 82 -5.58 -2.70 -13.96
N THR A 83 -6.31 -1.82 -13.27
CA THR A 83 -7.75 -1.65 -13.40
C THR A 83 -8.12 -0.20 -13.08
N ASP A 84 -9.07 0.34 -13.85
CA ASP A 84 -9.60 1.69 -13.62
C ASP A 84 -10.56 1.76 -12.42
N LEU A 85 -11.12 0.61 -12.04
CA LEU A 85 -12.15 0.55 -11.00
C LEU A 85 -11.52 0.23 -9.64
N PRO A 86 -11.67 1.11 -8.64
CA PRO A 86 -11.20 0.82 -7.29
C PRO A 86 -12.06 -0.26 -6.62
N PRO A 87 -11.55 -0.95 -5.59
CA PRO A 87 -12.29 -1.98 -4.88
C PRO A 87 -13.55 -1.46 -4.17
N THR A 88 -13.66 -0.13 -3.95
CA THR A 88 -14.88 0.53 -3.46
C THR A 88 -16.03 0.51 -4.47
N VAL A 89 -15.73 0.58 -5.77
CA VAL A 89 -16.72 0.53 -6.86
C VAL A 89 -16.97 -0.92 -7.29
N LYS A 90 -15.90 -1.71 -7.42
CA LYS A 90 -15.97 -3.12 -7.80
C LYS A 90 -15.24 -3.98 -6.77
N PRO A 91 -15.96 -4.56 -5.80
CA PRO A 91 -15.36 -5.41 -4.78
C PRO A 91 -14.59 -6.59 -5.38
N SER A 92 -13.50 -6.96 -4.72
CA SER A 92 -12.71 -8.15 -5.05
C SER A 92 -13.52 -9.43 -4.82
N VAL A 93 -13.23 -10.48 -5.60
CA VAL A 93 -13.80 -11.81 -5.34
C VAL A 93 -13.04 -12.45 -4.19
N LYS A 94 -13.74 -12.85 -3.12
CA LYS A 94 -13.15 -13.56 -1.97
C LYS A 94 -13.45 -15.05 -2.03
N TYR A 95 -12.42 -15.88 -2.00
CA TYR A 95 -12.56 -17.34 -1.90
C TYR A 95 -12.18 -17.83 -0.49
N LYS A 96 -12.71 -18.99 -0.09
CA LYS A 96 -12.50 -19.57 1.25
C LYS A 96 -11.02 -19.86 1.60
N TRP A 97 -10.18 -20.05 0.60
CA TRP A 97 -8.75 -20.34 0.76
C TRP A 97 -7.87 -19.08 0.76
N MET A 98 -8.43 -17.90 0.49
CA MET A 98 -7.67 -16.66 0.52
C MET A 98 -7.35 -16.27 1.96
N VAL A 99 -6.07 -16.02 2.22
CA VAL A 99 -5.60 -15.51 3.50
C VAL A 99 -5.66 -13.99 3.49
N ASP A 100 -5.82 -13.40 4.67
CA ASP A 100 -5.71 -11.95 4.83
C ASP A 100 -4.33 -11.43 4.45
N HIS A 101 -4.31 -10.22 3.90
CA HIS A 101 -3.07 -9.57 3.50
C HIS A 101 -2.12 -9.39 4.70
N THR A 102 -0.84 -9.65 4.47
CA THR A 102 0.25 -9.45 5.42
C THR A 102 1.36 -8.72 4.68
N GLU A 103 1.95 -7.73 5.34
CA GLU A 103 3.10 -6.98 4.83
C GLU A 103 4.35 -7.87 4.69
N ASN A 104 5.39 -7.33 4.05
CA ASN A 104 6.65 -8.03 3.91
C ASN A 104 7.37 -8.18 5.26
N LYS A 105 7.54 -9.43 5.71
CA LYS A 105 8.22 -9.78 6.97
C LYS A 105 9.72 -10.06 6.81
N SER A 106 10.31 -9.81 5.65
CA SER A 106 11.74 -10.01 5.41
C SER A 106 12.60 -9.23 6.43
N GLY A 107 13.65 -9.85 6.96
CA GLY A 107 14.53 -9.23 7.96
C GLY A 107 13.95 -9.16 9.38
N THR A 108 12.73 -9.66 9.61
CA THR A 108 12.14 -9.81 10.95
C THR A 108 12.25 -11.26 11.46
N SER A 109 11.88 -11.50 12.71
CA SER A 109 11.75 -12.85 13.27
C SER A 109 10.66 -13.71 12.59
N GLU A 110 9.74 -13.07 11.87
CA GLU A 110 8.65 -13.73 11.12
C GLU A 110 9.00 -14.01 9.66
N ALA A 111 10.27 -13.79 9.26
CA ALA A 111 10.71 -14.04 7.90
C ALA A 111 10.55 -15.52 7.52
N TYR A 112 10.17 -15.76 6.26
CA TYR A 112 10.08 -17.12 5.72
C TYR A 112 11.45 -17.79 5.71
N MET A 113 11.57 -18.91 6.42
CA MET A 113 12.76 -19.76 6.43
C MET A 113 12.48 -21.06 5.68
N PRO A 114 13.12 -21.32 4.53
CA PRO A 114 12.89 -22.53 3.77
C PRO A 114 13.39 -23.76 4.53
N PHE A 115 12.61 -24.84 4.48
CA PHE A 115 12.96 -26.14 5.04
C PHE A 115 12.64 -27.25 4.04
N SER A 116 13.25 -28.43 4.23
CA SER A 116 12.88 -29.60 3.42
C SER A 116 11.46 -30.03 3.75
N THR A 117 10.57 -29.95 2.76
CA THR A 117 9.20 -30.49 2.86
C THR A 117 9.16 -32.01 2.72
N THR A 118 10.29 -32.64 2.38
CA THR A 118 10.41 -34.09 2.21
C THR A 118 10.97 -34.76 3.46
N LYS A 119 10.43 -35.95 3.78
CA LYS A 119 10.99 -36.84 4.81
C LYS A 119 12.28 -37.49 4.29
N SER A 120 13.12 -37.99 5.19
CA SER A 120 14.30 -38.78 4.81
C SER A 120 13.87 -39.99 3.96
N LYS A 121 14.50 -40.12 2.79
CA LYS A 121 14.22 -41.24 1.87
C LYS A 121 14.78 -42.56 2.39
N ILE A 122 15.89 -42.48 3.13
CA ILE A 122 16.56 -43.63 3.73
C ILE A 122 16.20 -43.65 5.21
N GLN A 123 15.64 -44.76 5.66
CA GLN A 123 15.36 -45.00 7.07
C GLN A 123 16.59 -45.68 7.70
N ALA A 124 17.11 -45.11 8.79
CA ALA A 124 18.20 -45.72 9.53
C ALA A 124 17.67 -46.93 10.30
N TRP A 125 18.50 -47.97 10.41
CA TRP A 125 18.19 -49.11 11.28
C TRP A 125 18.22 -48.67 12.75
N ASP A 126 17.18 -49.04 13.51
CA ASP A 126 17.10 -48.79 14.96
C ASP A 126 17.55 -50.03 15.74
N PRO A 127 18.68 -49.96 16.49
CA PRO A 127 19.21 -51.09 17.24
C PRO A 127 18.32 -51.58 18.39
N ASN A 128 17.46 -50.71 18.93
CA ASN A 128 16.67 -51.00 20.12
C ASN A 128 15.20 -51.31 19.80
N ALA A 129 14.84 -51.39 18.52
CA ALA A 129 13.50 -51.76 18.11
C ALA A 129 13.15 -53.16 18.64
N ARG A 130 12.00 -53.29 19.32
CA ARG A 130 11.54 -54.60 19.83
C ARG A 130 11.34 -55.55 18.64
N LYS A 131 11.82 -56.78 18.79
CA LYS A 131 11.46 -57.87 17.89
C LYS A 131 10.00 -58.22 18.15
N GLU A 132 9.15 -58.09 17.13
CA GLU A 132 7.78 -58.60 17.15
C GLU A 132 7.76 -60.13 17.22
#